data_AF-A0A9P4JEF2-F1
#
_entry.id   AF-A0A9P4JEF2-F1
#
_cell.length_a   1.000
_cell.length_b   1.000
_cell.length_c   1.000
_cell.angle_alpha   90.00
_cell.angle_beta   90.00
_cell.angle_gamma   90.00
#
_symmetry.space_group_name_H-M   'P 1'
#
loop_
_entity.id
_entity.type
_entity.pdbx_description
1 polymer ?
#
loop_
_entity_poly.entity_id
_entity_poly.type
_entity_poly.pdbx_seq_one_letter_code
_entity_poly.pdbx_strand_id
1 'polypeptide(L)'
;MVWKNHPIKSFEGVSPQFQRDAHRLSDADEFLPHFLAVTQLPGVSTPEAAAACNWEDPSKVNFQYGDQEEWVKEARPVEEIDSRRKQWQDFVIGQMFPWDINKHNVSGRGAAVLSGNENSFWRTKVMLGQLARLGSKLPVEIHYWKKELNDTSKGVLREIYPNLYFNDLSGKHNVIPTNNDNTFFVNYQMKPAAIINSRFEEVLFMDSDNVPAIDPMLLFDSQVFREYGSVFWPDIARTRPQNPMWSITNTPCKMNEYENESGQLMVNKKKFFYHLQLAAWYNNIQGEYYNGFLLGDKDLFRFAWHALKTEYGRPSRWVTSVGTNVPSDPNDPKSEHYYCGHTFAQHHPDTNGSIAFYHGGLLKQIAPETLKWHIAERGGIYQTYKRIHNDEDPFAFTNVGIKFDGGGYLPQRWRPEKGKDLKMGFCTDYYDVQPRPLEELDPEFQYAFRILRGYWIVGF
;
A
#
# COMPACT_ATOMS: atom_id res chain seq x y z
N MET A 1 -5.32 -2.04 17.27
CA MET A 1 -6.59 -1.39 17.67
C MET A 1 -7.34 -2.29 18.63
N VAL A 2 -8.15 -1.72 19.51
CA VAL A 2 -8.85 -2.44 20.59
C VAL A 2 -10.35 -2.19 20.49
N TRP A 3 -11.13 -3.27 20.43
CA TRP A 3 -12.60 -3.23 20.23
C TRP A 3 -13.41 -3.60 21.49
N LYS A 4 -12.79 -3.61 22.67
CA LYS A 4 -13.44 -3.99 23.94
C LYS A 4 -14.08 -2.77 24.62
N ASN A 5 -15.25 -2.96 25.23
CA ASN A 5 -15.90 -1.99 26.15
C ASN A 5 -16.26 -0.62 25.55
N HIS A 6 -16.73 -0.59 24.30
CA HIS A 6 -17.20 0.63 23.63
C HIS A 6 -18.65 0.49 23.15
N PRO A 7 -19.37 1.61 22.94
CA PRO A 7 -20.65 1.58 22.23
C PRO A 7 -20.45 0.91 20.87
N ILE A 8 -21.33 -0.04 20.57
CA ILE A 8 -21.34 -0.77 19.31
C ILE A 8 -22.44 -0.17 18.45
N LYS A 9 -22.22 -0.08 17.14
CA LYS A 9 -23.28 0.33 16.21
C LYS A 9 -24.50 -0.60 16.31
N SER A 10 -25.70 -0.03 16.31
CA SER A 10 -26.94 -0.80 16.38
C SER A 10 -27.49 -1.08 14.98
N PHE A 11 -28.04 -2.28 14.80
CA PHE A 11 -28.86 -2.66 13.64
C PHE A 11 -30.34 -2.83 14.01
N GLU A 12 -30.75 -2.40 15.20
CA GLU A 12 -32.13 -2.46 15.64
C GLU A 12 -33.03 -1.66 14.69
N GLY A 13 -34.08 -2.31 14.18
CA GLY A 13 -35.01 -1.69 13.22
C GLY A 13 -34.50 -1.57 11.78
N VAL A 14 -33.26 -2.00 11.48
CA VAL A 14 -32.71 -1.96 10.12
C VAL A 14 -33.20 -3.17 9.31
N SER A 15 -33.75 -2.94 8.13
CA SER A 15 -34.14 -4.00 7.18
C SER A 15 -33.04 -4.23 6.13
N PRO A 16 -32.77 -5.48 5.71
CA PRO A 16 -31.73 -5.77 4.73
C PRO A 16 -32.12 -5.21 3.35
N GLN A 17 -31.21 -4.45 2.73
CA GLN A 17 -31.38 -3.92 1.39
C GLN A 17 -30.04 -3.91 0.65
N PHE A 18 -29.88 -4.79 -0.33
CA PHE A 18 -28.67 -4.82 -1.16
C PHE A 18 -28.66 -3.65 -2.15
N GLN A 19 -27.48 -3.05 -2.36
CA GLN A 19 -27.27 -1.95 -3.29
C GLN A 19 -26.06 -2.27 -4.16
N ARG A 20 -26.22 -2.20 -5.48
CA ARG A 20 -25.13 -2.53 -6.43
C ARG A 20 -24.06 -1.44 -6.50
N ASP A 21 -24.46 -0.18 -6.33
CA ASP A 21 -23.60 0.99 -6.36
C ASP A 21 -23.38 1.56 -4.94
N ALA A 22 -23.19 0.67 -3.96
CA ALA A 22 -23.03 1.04 -2.55
C ALA A 22 -21.85 2.01 -2.32
N HIS A 23 -20.85 2.06 -3.22
CA HIS A 23 -19.77 3.05 -3.17
C HIS A 23 -20.26 4.50 -3.28
N ARG A 24 -21.48 4.74 -3.76
CA ARG A 24 -22.08 6.08 -3.90
C ARG A 24 -22.79 6.57 -2.64
N LEU A 25 -23.00 5.70 -1.64
CA LEU A 25 -23.56 6.09 -0.35
C LEU A 25 -22.69 7.17 0.31
N SER A 26 -23.33 8.20 0.85
CA SER A 26 -22.67 9.46 1.21
C SER A 26 -22.23 9.54 2.67
N ASP A 27 -22.71 8.60 3.49
CA ASP A 27 -22.43 8.50 4.91
C ASP A 27 -22.33 7.03 5.34
N ALA A 28 -21.48 6.75 6.33
CA ALA A 28 -21.20 5.39 6.79
C ALA A 28 -22.47 4.66 7.28
N ASP A 29 -23.41 5.36 7.92
CA ASP A 29 -24.62 4.73 8.47
C ASP A 29 -25.65 4.37 7.37
N GLU A 30 -25.56 4.95 6.17
CA GLU A 30 -26.37 4.55 5.02
C GLU A 30 -26.04 3.11 4.56
N PHE A 31 -24.86 2.59 4.91
CA PHE A 31 -24.47 1.21 4.57
C PHE A 31 -25.13 0.14 5.45
N LEU A 32 -25.82 0.48 6.54
CA LEU A 32 -26.33 -0.54 7.48
C LEU A 32 -27.32 -1.52 6.80
N PRO A 33 -28.35 -1.09 6.03
CA PRO A 33 -29.19 -2.01 5.26
C PRO A 33 -28.40 -2.88 4.28
N HIS A 34 -27.40 -2.29 3.62
CA HIS A 34 -26.52 -2.97 2.68
C HIS A 34 -25.70 -4.08 3.36
N PHE A 35 -25.08 -3.79 4.49
CA PHE A 35 -24.30 -4.77 5.26
C PHE A 35 -25.15 -5.93 5.76
N LEU A 36 -26.39 -5.68 6.22
CA LEU A 36 -27.30 -6.77 6.57
C LEU A 36 -27.58 -7.67 5.37
N ALA A 37 -27.89 -7.10 4.20
CA ALA A 37 -28.11 -7.90 3.00
C ALA A 37 -26.86 -8.68 2.56
N VAL A 38 -25.68 -8.05 2.63
CA VAL A 38 -24.39 -8.68 2.28
C VAL A 38 -24.07 -9.85 3.20
N THR A 39 -24.28 -9.70 4.51
CA THR A 39 -24.00 -10.76 5.50
C THR A 39 -24.96 -11.95 5.40
N GLN A 40 -26.09 -11.78 4.71
CA GLN A 40 -27.09 -12.82 4.46
C GLN A 40 -26.93 -13.50 3.09
N LEU A 41 -25.97 -13.06 2.26
CA LEU A 41 -25.70 -13.71 0.97
C LEU A 41 -25.24 -15.17 1.18
N PRO A 42 -25.67 -16.11 0.32
CA PRO A 42 -25.19 -17.48 0.38
C PRO A 42 -23.66 -17.53 0.22
N GLY A 43 -23.02 -18.38 1.02
CA GLY A 43 -21.58 -18.62 0.92
C GLY A 43 -21.19 -19.24 -0.42
N VAL A 44 -20.00 -18.92 -0.91
CA VAL A 44 -19.37 -19.62 -2.05
C VAL A 44 -18.16 -20.41 -1.57
N SER A 45 -17.95 -21.59 -2.13
CA SER A 45 -16.77 -22.40 -1.89
C SER A 45 -15.54 -21.84 -2.63
N THR A 46 -14.34 -22.26 -2.23
CA THR A 46 -13.10 -21.86 -2.90
C THR A 46 -13.06 -22.28 -4.38
N PRO A 47 -13.45 -23.51 -4.77
CA PRO A 47 -13.51 -23.88 -6.18
C PRO A 47 -14.49 -23.02 -7.01
N GLU A 48 -15.66 -22.69 -6.46
CA GLU A 48 -16.64 -21.82 -7.14
C GLU A 48 -16.10 -20.40 -7.35
N ALA A 49 -15.47 -19.82 -6.33
CA ALA A 49 -14.87 -18.50 -6.44
C ALA A 49 -13.67 -18.49 -7.42
N ALA A 50 -12.85 -19.54 -7.40
CA ALA A 50 -11.68 -19.70 -8.26
C ALA A 50 -12.07 -19.81 -9.75
N ALA A 51 -13.20 -20.44 -10.07
CA ALA A 51 -13.66 -20.68 -11.44
C ALA A 51 -13.90 -19.40 -12.26
N ALA A 52 -14.00 -18.23 -11.61
CA ALA A 52 -14.14 -16.94 -12.28
C ALA A 52 -12.83 -16.43 -12.93
N CYS A 53 -11.69 -17.05 -12.60
CA CYS A 53 -10.40 -16.74 -13.20
C CYS A 53 -9.86 -17.92 -14.02
N ASN A 54 -9.35 -17.63 -15.22
CA ASN A 54 -8.88 -18.64 -16.16
C ASN A 54 -7.49 -18.31 -16.74
N TRP A 55 -6.58 -17.75 -15.92
CA TRP A 55 -5.18 -17.52 -16.33
C TRP A 55 -4.54 -18.81 -16.85
N GLU A 56 -3.88 -18.72 -18.00
CA GLU A 56 -3.19 -19.86 -18.63
C GLU A 56 -2.04 -20.40 -17.76
N ASP A 57 -1.33 -19.49 -17.07
CA ASP A 57 -0.19 -19.81 -16.21
C ASP A 57 -0.35 -19.17 -14.82
N PRO A 58 -1.01 -19.85 -13.87
CA PRO A 58 -1.20 -19.35 -12.51
C PRO A 58 0.10 -19.06 -11.74
N SER A 59 1.23 -19.67 -12.14
CA SER A 59 2.53 -19.48 -11.47
C SER A 59 3.06 -18.05 -11.63
N LYS A 60 2.59 -17.33 -12.66
CA LYS A 60 2.95 -15.94 -12.98
C LYS A 60 1.93 -14.91 -12.50
N VAL A 61 0.84 -15.35 -11.87
CA VAL A 61 -0.18 -14.48 -11.27
C VAL A 61 0.36 -13.88 -9.97
N ASN A 62 1.05 -14.70 -9.17
CA ASN A 62 1.56 -14.33 -7.87
C ASN A 62 2.93 -14.96 -7.62
N PHE A 63 3.96 -14.13 -7.48
CA PHE A 63 5.33 -14.57 -7.16
C PHE A 63 5.59 -14.66 -5.64
N GLN A 64 4.64 -14.23 -4.80
CA GLN A 64 4.80 -14.26 -3.33
C GLN A 64 4.50 -15.66 -2.77
N TYR A 65 3.56 -16.36 -3.39
CA TYR A 65 3.15 -17.71 -3.01
C TYR A 65 3.31 -18.65 -4.22
N GLY A 66 4.06 -19.73 -4.01
CA GLY A 66 4.35 -20.72 -5.05
C GLY A 66 3.22 -21.72 -5.27
N ASP A 67 3.35 -22.55 -6.31
CA ASP A 67 2.38 -23.63 -6.57
C ASP A 67 2.41 -24.75 -5.53
N GLN A 68 3.39 -24.69 -4.62
CA GLN A 68 3.62 -25.72 -3.62
C GLN A 68 2.89 -25.49 -2.30
N GLU A 69 2.31 -24.31 -2.10
CA GLU A 69 1.53 -23.97 -0.91
C GLU A 69 0.36 -24.94 -0.72
N GLU A 70 0.09 -25.31 0.54
CA GLU A 70 -0.97 -26.26 0.89
C GLU A 70 -2.33 -25.84 0.33
N TRP A 71 -2.71 -24.57 0.55
CA TRP A 71 -3.98 -24.00 0.12
C TRP A 71 -4.09 -23.80 -1.40
N VAL A 72 -2.97 -23.89 -2.14
CA VAL A 72 -2.97 -23.89 -3.61
C VAL A 72 -3.26 -25.29 -4.14
N LYS A 73 -2.72 -26.33 -3.51
CA LYS A 73 -2.91 -27.73 -3.92
C LYS A 73 -4.28 -28.26 -3.56
N GLU A 74 -4.76 -27.91 -2.38
CA GLU A 74 -6.04 -28.38 -1.86
C GLU A 74 -6.84 -27.22 -1.28
N ALA A 75 -8.10 -27.10 -1.71
CA ALA A 75 -8.98 -26.08 -1.18
C ALA A 75 -9.20 -26.29 0.32
N ARG A 76 -9.16 -25.20 1.09
CA ARG A 76 -9.54 -25.23 2.51
C ARG A 76 -10.97 -25.81 2.68
N PRO A 77 -11.24 -26.59 3.74
CA PRO A 77 -12.57 -27.16 3.98
C PRO A 77 -13.68 -26.11 3.99
N VAL A 78 -14.87 -26.46 3.49
CA VAL A 78 -16.01 -25.54 3.42
C VAL A 78 -16.41 -25.06 4.82
N GLU A 79 -16.31 -25.92 5.83
CA GLU A 79 -16.62 -25.59 7.22
C GLU A 79 -15.67 -24.52 7.78
N GLU A 80 -14.39 -24.56 7.39
CA GLU A 80 -13.42 -23.53 7.74
C GLU A 80 -13.78 -22.21 7.06
N ILE A 81 -14.05 -22.24 5.75
CA ILE A 81 -14.42 -21.05 4.97
C ILE A 81 -15.69 -20.39 5.53
N ASP A 82 -16.72 -21.18 5.81
CA ASP A 82 -17.98 -20.70 6.37
C ASP A 82 -17.79 -20.11 7.78
N SER A 83 -16.98 -20.75 8.61
CA SER A 83 -16.62 -20.24 9.94
C SER A 83 -15.88 -18.90 9.84
N ARG A 84 -14.89 -18.78 8.95
CA ARG A 84 -14.13 -17.54 8.73
C ARG A 84 -14.99 -16.42 8.15
N ARG A 85 -15.90 -16.76 7.22
CA ARG A 85 -16.88 -15.81 6.69
C ARG A 85 -17.79 -15.29 7.81
N LYS A 86 -18.33 -16.19 8.61
CA LYS A 86 -19.20 -15.84 9.74
C LYS A 86 -18.50 -14.92 10.73
N GLN A 87 -17.22 -15.14 11.03
CA GLN A 87 -16.46 -14.29 11.96
C GLN A 87 -16.41 -12.81 11.54
N TRP A 88 -16.10 -12.52 10.28
CA TRP A 88 -16.08 -11.12 9.83
C TRP A 88 -17.48 -10.54 9.70
N GLN A 89 -18.47 -11.34 9.32
CA GLN A 89 -19.87 -10.93 9.29
C GLN A 89 -20.37 -10.54 10.69
N ASP A 90 -20.09 -11.37 11.70
CA ASP A 90 -20.42 -11.13 13.10
C ASP A 90 -19.72 -9.86 13.64
N PHE A 91 -18.47 -9.62 13.22
CA PHE A 91 -17.77 -8.37 13.50
C PHE A 91 -18.49 -7.16 12.88
N VAL A 92 -18.88 -7.25 11.60
CA VAL A 92 -19.56 -6.19 10.87
C VAL A 92 -20.94 -5.89 11.45
N ILE A 93 -21.69 -6.88 11.95
CA ILE A 93 -23.04 -6.64 12.49
C ILE A 93 -23.06 -6.33 13.99
N GLY A 94 -21.98 -6.57 14.73
CA GLY A 94 -22.06 -6.59 16.19
C GLY A 94 -20.84 -6.12 16.95
N GLN A 95 -19.78 -5.56 16.31
CA GLN A 95 -18.56 -5.17 17.05
C GLN A 95 -17.91 -3.85 16.59
N MET A 96 -18.39 -3.22 15.52
CA MET A 96 -17.78 -1.97 15.03
C MET A 96 -18.22 -0.76 15.85
N PHE A 97 -17.30 0.19 16.00
CA PHE A 97 -17.54 1.51 16.59
C PHE A 97 -18.51 2.29 15.70
N PRO A 98 -19.52 2.97 16.25
CA PRO A 98 -20.48 3.75 15.48
C PRO A 98 -19.84 5.01 14.87
N TRP A 99 -20.30 5.38 13.68
CA TRP A 99 -19.85 6.59 12.99
C TRP A 99 -20.33 7.87 13.69
N ASP A 100 -21.57 7.88 14.20
CA ASP A 100 -22.20 9.05 14.84
C ASP A 100 -21.39 9.71 15.97
N ILE A 101 -20.66 8.91 16.75
CA ILE A 101 -19.81 9.41 17.85
C ILE A 101 -18.57 10.12 17.31
N ASN A 102 -18.16 9.80 16.08
CA ASN A 102 -16.89 10.19 15.49
C ASN A 102 -17.02 11.28 14.41
N LYS A 103 -18.21 11.45 13.83
CA LYS A 103 -18.46 12.39 12.72
C LYS A 103 -18.07 13.83 13.01
N HIS A 104 -18.12 14.28 14.27
CA HIS A 104 -17.82 15.65 14.65
C HIS A 104 -16.32 15.94 14.82
N ASN A 105 -15.46 14.91 14.80
CA ASN A 105 -14.03 15.03 15.07
C ASN A 105 -13.16 15.02 13.82
N VAL A 106 -13.78 14.91 12.63
CA VAL A 106 -13.05 14.90 11.35
C VAL A 106 -13.53 16.03 10.46
N SER A 107 -12.62 16.64 9.70
CA SER A 107 -12.97 17.66 8.71
C SER A 107 -11.87 17.85 7.67
N GLY A 108 -12.26 18.30 6.48
CA GLY A 108 -11.32 18.68 5.43
C GLY A 108 -10.50 17.52 4.85
N ARG A 109 -9.46 17.90 4.10
CA ARG A 109 -8.57 17.02 3.35
C ARG A 109 -7.16 17.08 3.92
N GLY A 110 -6.46 15.95 3.94
CA GLY A 110 -5.07 15.94 4.39
C GLY A 110 -4.39 14.58 4.23
N ALA A 111 -3.08 14.58 4.47
CA ALA A 111 -2.27 13.37 4.44
C ALA A 111 -2.03 12.80 5.84
N ALA A 112 -2.14 11.48 6.00
CA ALA A 112 -1.74 10.76 7.20
C ALA A 112 -0.46 9.97 6.91
N VAL A 113 0.58 10.17 7.72
CA VAL A 113 1.90 9.53 7.52
C VAL A 113 2.36 8.87 8.80
N LEU A 114 2.80 7.61 8.74
CA LEU A 114 3.46 6.94 9.86
C LEU A 114 4.95 7.27 9.88
N SER A 115 5.42 7.84 10.98
CA SER A 115 6.84 8.12 11.19
C SER A 115 7.20 8.07 12.66
N GLY A 116 7.95 7.06 13.07
CA GLY A 116 8.23 6.81 14.49
C GLY A 116 9.60 6.24 14.84
N ASN A 117 10.37 5.76 13.88
CA ASN A 117 11.75 5.31 14.11
C ASN A 117 12.74 6.16 13.32
N GLU A 118 14.03 6.07 13.66
CA GLU A 118 15.08 6.92 13.06
C GLU A 118 15.07 6.86 11.53
N ASN A 119 14.89 5.66 10.95
CA ASN A 119 14.84 5.49 9.50
C ASN A 119 13.58 6.10 8.86
N SER A 120 12.41 5.99 9.48
CA SER A 120 11.19 6.65 8.96
C SER A 120 11.27 8.17 9.10
N PHE A 121 11.90 8.69 10.15
CA PHE A 121 12.12 10.12 10.33
C PHE A 121 12.88 10.74 9.15
N TRP A 122 13.99 10.14 8.71
CA TRP A 122 14.75 10.65 7.56
C TRP A 122 13.96 10.60 6.26
N ARG A 123 13.21 9.53 6.01
CA ARG A 123 12.36 9.42 4.82
C ARG A 123 11.23 10.46 4.82
N THR A 124 10.60 10.68 5.97
CA THR A 124 9.59 11.73 6.15
C THR A 124 10.16 13.12 5.88
N LYS A 125 11.43 13.41 6.23
CA LYS A 125 12.07 14.68 5.85
C LYS A 125 12.15 14.87 4.33
N VAL A 126 12.51 13.80 3.60
CA VAL A 126 12.57 13.83 2.13
C VAL A 126 11.17 14.08 1.54
N MET A 127 10.16 13.34 2.01
CA MET A 127 8.77 13.53 1.60
C MET A 127 8.26 14.95 1.87
N LEU A 128 8.44 15.47 3.09
CA LEU A 128 7.99 16.83 3.46
C LEU A 128 8.74 17.90 2.66
N GLY A 129 10.04 17.71 2.41
CA GLY A 129 10.83 18.61 1.58
C GLY A 129 10.36 18.60 0.12
N GLN A 130 9.94 17.45 -0.40
CA GLN A 130 9.34 17.34 -1.72
C GLN A 130 7.97 18.01 -1.78
N LEU A 131 7.12 17.86 -0.76
CA LEU A 131 5.85 18.61 -0.66
C LEU A 131 6.08 20.13 -0.67
N ALA A 132 7.11 20.60 0.05
CA ALA A 132 7.50 22.00 0.05
C ALA A 132 7.98 22.46 -1.34
N ARG A 133 8.80 21.66 -2.03
CA ARG A 133 9.29 21.94 -3.39
C ARG A 133 8.14 22.05 -4.40
N LEU A 134 7.14 21.17 -4.28
CA LEU A 134 5.94 21.16 -5.11
C LEU A 134 4.97 22.32 -4.78
N GLY A 135 5.24 23.11 -3.74
CA GLY A 135 4.38 24.20 -3.31
C GLY A 135 3.08 23.74 -2.65
N SER A 136 2.97 22.46 -2.31
CA SER A 136 1.74 21.83 -1.80
C SER A 136 1.26 22.53 -0.53
N LYS A 137 -0.05 22.73 -0.42
CA LYS A 137 -0.72 23.24 0.79
C LYS A 137 -1.46 22.15 1.56
N LEU A 138 -1.34 20.89 1.14
CA LEU A 138 -2.00 19.76 1.78
C LEU A 138 -1.56 19.64 3.25
N PRO A 139 -2.47 19.76 4.22
CA PRO A 139 -2.09 19.55 5.61
C PRO A 139 -1.65 18.09 5.83
N VAL A 140 -0.56 17.90 6.57
CA VAL A 140 -0.02 16.57 6.87
C VAL A 140 -0.14 16.30 8.38
N GLU A 141 -0.58 15.12 8.76
CA GLU A 141 -0.56 14.64 10.15
C GLU A 141 0.41 13.46 10.29
N ILE A 142 1.44 13.65 11.11
CA ILE A 142 2.43 12.62 11.42
C ILE A 142 1.95 11.80 12.60
N HIS A 143 1.75 10.51 12.38
CA HIS A 143 1.36 9.53 13.37
C HIS A 143 2.60 8.78 13.89
N TYR A 144 2.69 8.66 15.21
CA TYR A 144 3.81 8.01 15.92
C TYR A 144 3.31 7.33 17.19
N TRP A 145 4.16 6.56 17.85
CA TRP A 145 3.85 5.85 19.09
C TRP A 145 4.67 6.33 20.28
N LYS A 146 4.03 6.86 21.33
CA LYS A 146 4.69 7.29 22.58
C LYS A 146 5.88 8.25 22.32
N LYS A 147 7.10 7.80 22.62
CA LYS A 147 8.33 8.62 22.60
C LYS A 147 9.12 8.49 21.29
N GLU A 148 8.53 7.84 20.29
CA GLU A 148 9.10 7.71 18.94
C GLU A 148 9.47 9.04 18.30
N LEU A 149 8.70 10.11 18.59
CA LEU A 149 8.96 11.46 18.10
C LEU A 149 8.97 12.48 19.24
N ASN A 150 10.14 13.04 19.54
CA ASN A 150 10.32 14.09 20.54
C ASN A 150 10.09 15.49 19.96
N ASP A 151 10.02 16.52 20.81
CA ASP A 151 9.69 17.88 20.37
C ASP A 151 10.76 18.52 19.50
N THR A 152 12.04 18.15 19.66
CA THR A 152 13.12 18.56 18.75
C THR A 152 12.89 18.03 17.34
N SER A 153 12.60 16.74 17.20
CA SER A 153 12.27 16.11 15.92
C SER A 153 11.03 16.74 15.28
N LYS A 154 9.98 17.02 16.07
CA LYS A 154 8.78 17.73 15.59
C LYS A 154 9.11 19.14 15.08
N GLY A 155 9.98 19.87 15.79
CA GLY A 155 10.46 21.20 15.37
C GLY A 155 11.13 21.16 14.00
N VAL A 156 12.07 20.23 13.81
CA VAL A 156 12.77 20.03 12.53
C VAL A 156 11.80 19.75 11.38
N LEU A 157 10.77 18.92 11.59
CA LEU A 157 9.79 18.63 10.55
C LEU A 157 8.91 19.86 10.21
N ARG A 158 8.53 20.66 11.22
CA ARG A 158 7.78 21.91 11.00
C ARG A 158 8.56 22.98 10.24
N GLU A 159 9.87 23.04 10.44
CA GLU A 159 10.75 23.95 9.68
C GLU A 159 10.77 23.59 8.18
N ILE A 160 10.68 22.30 7.85
CA ILE A 160 10.61 21.83 6.46
C ILE A 160 9.23 22.09 5.86
N TYR A 161 8.17 21.74 6.60
CA TYR A 161 6.79 21.86 6.14
C TYR A 161 5.88 22.39 7.26
N PRO A 162 5.46 23.67 7.22
CA PRO A 162 4.73 24.27 8.34
C PRO A 162 3.30 23.76 8.57
N ASN A 163 2.62 23.27 7.53
CA ASN A 163 1.23 22.80 7.62
C ASN A 163 1.17 21.36 8.15
N LEU A 164 1.66 21.19 9.38
CA LEU A 164 1.96 19.88 9.98
C LEU A 164 1.32 19.72 11.35
N TYR A 165 0.72 18.55 11.53
CA TYR A 165 0.11 18.08 12.76
C TYR A 165 0.76 16.79 13.24
N PHE A 166 0.52 16.44 14.50
CA PHE A 166 1.14 15.30 15.15
C PHE A 166 0.09 14.56 15.97
N ASN A 167 0.04 13.23 15.82
CA ASN A 167 -0.87 12.39 16.57
C ASN A 167 -0.13 11.17 17.19
N ASP A 168 -0.15 11.08 18.52
CA ASP A 168 0.34 9.89 19.24
C ASP A 168 -0.76 8.83 19.27
N LEU A 169 -0.54 7.74 18.53
CA LEU A 169 -1.50 6.64 18.43
C LEU A 169 -1.73 5.94 19.78
N SER A 170 -0.80 6.02 20.74
CA SER A 170 -0.96 5.45 22.07
C SER A 170 -1.86 6.27 23.01
N GLY A 171 -2.25 7.48 22.59
CA GLY A 171 -3.07 8.39 23.38
C GLY A 171 -4.53 7.96 23.48
N LYS A 172 -5.18 8.30 24.59
CA LYS A 172 -6.61 8.01 24.87
C LYS A 172 -7.58 8.86 24.04
N HIS A 173 -7.09 9.90 23.37
CA HIS A 173 -7.88 10.79 22.52
C HIS A 173 -8.19 10.18 21.15
N ASN A 174 -7.55 9.08 20.78
CA ASN A 174 -7.80 8.39 19.53
C ASN A 174 -9.22 7.81 19.51
N VAL A 175 -9.89 7.98 18.37
CA VAL A 175 -11.25 7.48 18.09
C VAL A 175 -11.36 5.99 18.34
N ILE A 176 -10.43 5.22 17.79
CA ILE A 176 -10.27 3.80 18.12
C ILE A 176 -8.95 3.64 18.88
N PRO A 177 -8.99 3.21 20.14
CA PRO A 177 -7.79 2.97 20.92
C PRO A 177 -6.87 1.96 20.22
N THR A 178 -5.58 2.20 20.33
CA THR A 178 -4.56 1.29 19.82
C THR A 178 -3.76 0.72 20.98
N ASN A 179 -3.17 -0.44 20.76
CA ASN A 179 -2.19 -1.05 21.66
C ASN A 179 -1.01 -1.55 20.83
N ASN A 180 0.12 -1.79 21.48
CA ASN A 180 1.30 -2.38 20.87
C ASN A 180 1.63 -3.74 21.52
N ASP A 181 0.59 -4.47 21.93
CA ASP A 181 0.72 -5.74 22.65
C ASP A 181 0.93 -6.92 21.69
N ASN A 182 0.80 -6.69 20.38
CA ASN A 182 1.02 -7.72 19.35
C ASN A 182 2.52 -7.82 19.04
N THR A 183 3.23 -8.65 19.80
CA THR A 183 4.68 -8.90 19.67
C THR A 183 5.08 -9.65 18.40
N PHE A 184 4.12 -10.11 17.59
CA PHE A 184 4.36 -11.08 16.51
C PHE A 184 4.46 -10.49 15.10
N PHE A 185 4.14 -9.20 14.90
CA PHE A 185 4.17 -8.59 13.57
C PHE A 185 4.83 -7.20 13.56
N VAL A 186 5.55 -6.93 12.47
CA VAL A 186 5.95 -5.57 12.06
C VAL A 186 4.69 -4.69 12.06
N ASN A 187 4.82 -3.41 12.45
CA ASN A 187 3.76 -2.45 12.78
C ASN A 187 2.66 -2.15 11.71
N TYR A 188 2.35 -3.06 10.79
CA TYR A 188 1.37 -2.94 9.71
C TYR A 188 -0.04 -2.58 10.21
N GLN A 189 -0.40 -2.99 11.43
CA GLN A 189 -1.63 -2.59 12.12
C GLN A 189 -1.77 -1.07 12.32
N MET A 190 -0.69 -0.30 12.16
CA MET A 190 -0.69 1.13 12.38
C MET A 190 -1.23 1.93 11.18
N LYS A 191 -1.25 1.39 9.94
CA LYS A 191 -1.78 2.16 8.79
C LYS A 191 -3.29 2.41 8.92
N PRO A 192 -4.14 1.38 9.15
CA PRO A 192 -5.55 1.62 9.40
C PRO A 192 -5.78 2.54 10.61
N ALA A 193 -4.96 2.41 11.66
CA ALA A 193 -5.05 3.25 12.84
C ALA A 193 -4.71 4.73 12.55
N ALA A 194 -3.69 5.00 11.74
CA ALA A 194 -3.35 6.36 11.30
C ALA A 194 -4.47 6.96 10.46
N ILE A 195 -5.03 6.20 9.52
CA ILE A 195 -6.16 6.66 8.69
C ILE A 195 -7.36 7.00 9.58
N ILE A 196 -7.85 6.03 10.37
CA ILE A 196 -9.05 6.18 11.21
C ILE A 196 -8.88 7.33 12.20
N ASN A 197 -7.76 7.39 12.92
CA ASN A 197 -7.52 8.37 13.96
C ASN A 197 -6.95 9.70 13.45
N SER A 198 -6.83 9.89 12.13
CA SER A 198 -6.45 11.19 11.58
C SER A 198 -7.56 12.23 11.74
N ARG A 199 -7.21 13.51 11.76
CA ARG A 199 -8.17 14.62 11.82
C ARG A 199 -8.97 14.88 10.54
N PHE A 200 -8.56 14.29 9.42
CA PHE A 200 -9.13 14.61 8.11
C PHE A 200 -10.37 13.78 7.83
N GLU A 201 -11.34 14.32 7.09
CA GLU A 201 -12.47 13.53 6.58
C GLU A 201 -12.04 12.75 5.34
N GLU A 202 -11.36 13.41 4.40
CA GLU A 202 -10.78 12.80 3.21
C GLU A 202 -9.27 12.65 3.42
N VAL A 203 -8.82 11.40 3.49
CA VAL A 203 -7.45 11.07 3.89
C VAL A 203 -6.69 10.53 2.70
N LEU A 204 -5.50 11.08 2.44
CA LEU A 204 -4.44 10.42 1.67
C LEU A 204 -3.47 9.79 2.67
N PHE A 205 -3.43 8.47 2.78
CA PHE A 205 -2.37 7.81 3.52
C PHE A 205 -1.09 7.74 2.68
N MET A 206 0.07 7.94 3.29
CA MET A 206 1.37 7.72 2.65
C MET A 206 2.37 7.09 3.63
N ASP A 207 3.08 6.06 3.18
CA ASP A 207 4.25 5.54 3.87
C ASP A 207 5.40 6.56 3.86
N SER A 208 6.30 6.47 4.86
CA SER A 208 7.41 7.42 4.99
C SER A 208 8.35 7.45 3.78
N ASP A 209 8.51 6.31 3.07
CA ASP A 209 9.29 6.11 1.84
C ASP A 209 8.51 6.41 0.54
N ASN A 210 7.35 7.06 0.65
CA ASN A 210 6.59 7.51 -0.51
C ASN A 210 6.86 8.98 -0.80
N VAL A 211 7.40 9.27 -1.98
CA VAL A 211 7.78 10.62 -2.41
C VAL A 211 6.85 11.09 -3.53
N PRO A 212 6.06 12.16 -3.34
CA PRO A 212 5.19 12.69 -4.38
C PRO A 212 5.93 13.25 -5.59
N ALA A 213 5.46 12.92 -6.79
CA ALA A 213 5.94 13.50 -8.05
C ALA A 213 5.18 14.78 -8.42
N ILE A 214 3.92 14.89 -7.98
CA ILE A 214 3.03 16.05 -8.19
C ILE A 214 2.46 16.52 -6.87
N ASP A 215 1.85 17.71 -6.81
CA ASP A 215 1.10 18.16 -5.63
C ASP A 215 -0.06 17.18 -5.32
N PRO A 216 -0.01 16.42 -4.20
CA PRO A 216 -1.03 15.43 -3.90
C PRO A 216 -2.40 16.03 -3.59
N MET A 217 -2.49 17.34 -3.34
CA MET A 217 -3.77 18.02 -3.15
C MET A 217 -4.68 17.85 -4.38
N LEU A 218 -4.10 17.79 -5.58
CA LEU A 218 -4.82 17.61 -6.85
C LEU A 218 -5.57 16.26 -6.92
N LEU A 219 -5.09 15.24 -6.21
CA LEU A 219 -5.67 13.90 -6.25
C LEU A 219 -7.08 13.86 -5.64
N PHE A 220 -7.39 14.76 -4.70
CA PHE A 220 -8.73 14.88 -4.09
C PHE A 220 -9.77 15.41 -5.08
N ASP A 221 -9.35 16.02 -6.17
CA ASP A 221 -10.23 16.54 -7.23
C ASP A 221 -10.29 15.63 -8.46
N SER A 222 -9.53 14.53 -8.45
CA SER A 222 -9.58 13.51 -9.50
C SER A 222 -11.00 12.99 -9.70
N GLN A 223 -11.34 12.66 -10.94
CA GLN A 223 -12.65 12.09 -11.27
C GLN A 223 -12.86 10.77 -10.56
N VAL A 224 -11.81 9.94 -10.49
CA VAL A 224 -11.85 8.65 -9.79
C VAL A 224 -12.11 8.84 -8.29
N PHE A 225 -11.40 9.72 -7.59
CA PHE A 225 -11.67 9.92 -6.16
C PHE A 225 -13.06 10.51 -5.91
N ARG A 226 -13.55 11.40 -6.77
CA ARG A 226 -14.92 11.95 -6.65
C ARG A 226 -16.02 10.91 -6.86
N GLU A 227 -15.85 9.97 -7.80
CA GLU A 227 -16.83 8.90 -8.03
C GLU A 227 -16.82 7.87 -6.89
N TYR A 228 -15.64 7.37 -6.53
CA TYR A 228 -15.54 6.23 -5.62
C TYR A 228 -15.42 6.67 -4.15
N GLY A 229 -14.81 7.81 -3.86
CA GLY A 229 -14.43 8.24 -2.52
C GLY A 229 -13.35 7.38 -1.87
N SER A 230 -12.84 6.37 -2.58
CA SER A 230 -11.65 5.61 -2.22
C SER A 230 -10.81 5.34 -3.46
N VAL A 231 -9.49 5.37 -3.33
CA VAL A 231 -8.54 5.01 -4.41
C VAL A 231 -7.45 4.12 -3.84
N PHE A 232 -7.30 2.95 -4.47
CA PHE A 232 -6.31 1.93 -4.14
C PHE A 232 -5.34 1.76 -5.33
N TRP A 233 -4.05 1.85 -5.05
CA TRP A 233 -3.03 1.76 -6.08
C TRP A 233 -2.59 0.31 -6.28
N PRO A 234 -2.39 -0.13 -7.53
CA PRO A 234 -2.01 -1.51 -7.79
C PRO A 234 -0.55 -1.77 -7.38
N ASP A 235 -0.33 -2.99 -6.89
CA ASP A 235 0.96 -3.66 -6.76
C ASP A 235 1.26 -4.47 -8.05
N ILE A 236 2.43 -5.11 -8.11
CA ILE A 236 2.91 -5.92 -9.22
C ILE A 236 2.33 -7.35 -9.27
N ALA A 237 1.70 -7.82 -8.20
CA ALA A 237 1.10 -9.16 -8.14
C ALA A 237 -0.42 -9.13 -8.31
N ARG A 238 -1.00 -10.26 -8.71
CA ARG A 238 -2.43 -10.55 -8.62
C ARG A 238 -2.66 -11.67 -7.60
N THR A 239 -3.87 -11.76 -7.06
CA THR A 239 -4.20 -12.84 -6.13
C THR A 239 -4.52 -14.13 -6.90
N ARG A 240 -3.92 -15.25 -6.49
CA ARG A 240 -4.21 -16.58 -7.08
C ARG A 240 -5.71 -16.93 -7.02
N PRO A 241 -6.27 -17.66 -8.00
CA PRO A 241 -7.65 -18.14 -7.94
C PRO A 241 -7.96 -18.96 -6.69
N GLN A 242 -6.99 -19.78 -6.26
CA GLN A 242 -7.14 -20.70 -5.12
C GLN A 242 -7.08 -20.00 -3.76
N ASN A 243 -6.80 -18.69 -3.72
CA ASN A 243 -6.66 -17.97 -2.47
C ASN A 243 -7.98 -18.03 -1.67
N PRO A 244 -7.97 -18.54 -0.43
CA PRO A 244 -9.18 -18.66 0.39
C PRO A 244 -9.91 -17.33 0.62
N MET A 245 -9.21 -16.19 0.50
CA MET A 245 -9.82 -14.88 0.71
C MET A 245 -10.97 -14.60 -0.26
N TRP A 246 -10.91 -15.14 -1.48
CA TRP A 246 -12.01 -15.01 -2.45
C TRP A 246 -13.31 -15.60 -1.89
N SER A 247 -13.28 -16.84 -1.41
CA SER A 247 -14.47 -17.51 -0.87
C SER A 247 -14.87 -16.99 0.52
N ILE A 248 -13.91 -16.67 1.39
CA ILE A 248 -14.17 -16.05 2.71
C ILE A 248 -14.94 -14.73 2.55
N THR A 249 -14.61 -13.94 1.54
CA THR A 249 -15.28 -12.65 1.28
C THR A 249 -16.47 -12.75 0.32
N ASN A 250 -16.87 -13.95 -0.10
CA ASN A 250 -17.92 -14.16 -1.12
C ASN A 250 -17.66 -13.42 -2.44
N THR A 251 -16.40 -13.39 -2.86
CA THR A 251 -15.94 -12.63 -4.01
C THR A 251 -15.42 -13.59 -5.07
N PRO A 252 -16.06 -13.66 -6.25
CA PRO A 252 -15.49 -14.39 -7.38
C PRO A 252 -14.11 -13.82 -7.71
N CYS A 253 -13.17 -14.69 -8.05
CA CYS A 253 -11.83 -14.27 -8.44
C CYS A 253 -11.89 -13.24 -9.58
N LYS A 254 -11.02 -12.24 -9.52
CA LYS A 254 -11.00 -11.09 -10.44
C LYS A 254 -9.74 -11.11 -11.29
N MET A 255 -9.89 -11.33 -12.59
CA MET A 255 -8.76 -11.32 -13.52
C MET A 255 -8.24 -9.91 -13.81
N ASN A 256 -9.11 -8.91 -13.72
CA ASN A 256 -8.81 -7.53 -14.08
C ASN A 256 -8.33 -6.69 -12.89
N GLU A 257 -7.87 -7.31 -11.81
CA GLU A 257 -7.47 -6.65 -10.58
C GLU A 257 -6.07 -7.11 -10.15
N TYR A 258 -5.25 -6.13 -9.78
CA TYR A 258 -4.00 -6.36 -9.08
C TYR A 258 -4.23 -6.26 -7.58
N GLU A 259 -3.33 -6.89 -6.82
CA GLU A 259 -3.26 -6.66 -5.38
C GLU A 259 -3.00 -5.18 -5.11
N ASN A 260 -3.40 -4.69 -3.94
CA ASN A 260 -3.19 -3.31 -3.55
C ASN A 260 -1.80 -3.09 -2.95
N GLU A 261 -1.15 -1.99 -3.34
CA GLU A 261 0.03 -1.45 -2.68
C GLU A 261 -0.42 -0.40 -1.67
N SER A 262 -0.29 -0.71 -0.38
CA SER A 262 -0.76 0.14 0.72
C SER A 262 0.20 1.27 1.11
N GLY A 263 1.31 1.43 0.38
CA GLY A 263 2.22 2.59 0.50
C GLY A 263 1.53 3.93 0.28
N GLN A 264 0.39 3.93 -0.40
CA GLN A 264 -0.55 5.04 -0.42
C GLN A 264 -1.96 4.59 -0.79
N LEU A 265 -2.94 5.27 -0.23
CA LEU A 265 -4.35 5.08 -0.57
C LEU A 265 -5.11 6.35 -0.22
N MET A 266 -6.25 6.55 -0.87
CA MET A 266 -7.18 7.62 -0.52
C MET A 266 -8.49 7.05 -0.02
N VAL A 267 -9.06 7.61 1.05
CA VAL A 267 -10.35 7.21 1.58
C VAL A 267 -11.09 8.40 2.17
N ASN A 268 -12.35 8.58 1.79
CA ASN A 268 -13.31 9.43 2.49
C ASN A 268 -13.87 8.65 3.71
N LYS A 269 -13.44 9.05 4.91
CA LYS A 269 -13.82 8.37 6.15
C LYS A 269 -15.29 8.54 6.49
N LYS A 270 -15.92 9.64 6.09
CA LYS A 270 -17.35 9.83 6.30
C LYS A 270 -18.16 8.73 5.60
N LYS A 271 -17.74 8.32 4.40
CA LYS A 271 -18.38 7.22 3.67
C LYS A 271 -17.95 5.85 4.18
N PHE A 272 -16.65 5.66 4.42
CA PHE A 272 -16.05 4.32 4.54
C PHE A 272 -15.47 4.00 5.92
N PHE A 273 -15.96 4.66 6.98
CA PHE A 273 -15.52 4.42 8.36
C PHE A 273 -15.58 2.94 8.76
N TYR A 274 -16.67 2.26 8.39
CA TYR A 274 -16.88 0.85 8.70
C TYR A 274 -15.97 -0.09 7.89
N HIS A 275 -15.70 0.22 6.62
CA HIS A 275 -14.77 -0.54 5.78
C HIS A 275 -13.35 -0.50 6.34
N LEU A 276 -12.91 0.68 6.82
CA LEU A 276 -11.61 0.83 7.47
C LEU A 276 -11.50 0.00 8.75
N GLN A 277 -12.58 -0.12 9.54
CA GLN A 277 -12.61 -0.98 10.72
C GLN A 277 -12.47 -2.46 10.36
N LEU A 278 -13.13 -2.92 9.29
CA LEU A 278 -12.99 -4.30 8.82
C LEU A 278 -11.57 -4.58 8.28
N ALA A 279 -11.02 -3.66 7.48
CA ALA A 279 -9.63 -3.77 7.00
C ALA A 279 -8.65 -3.88 8.17
N ALA A 280 -8.90 -3.13 9.24
CA ALA A 280 -8.07 -3.20 10.43
C ALA A 280 -8.28 -4.45 11.29
N TRP A 281 -9.50 -4.98 11.32
CA TRP A 281 -9.81 -6.22 12.02
C TRP A 281 -9.09 -7.40 11.37
N TYR A 282 -9.13 -7.49 10.03
CA TYR A 282 -8.35 -8.46 9.27
C TYR A 282 -6.85 -8.33 9.58
N ASN A 283 -6.34 -7.10 9.60
CA ASN A 283 -4.93 -6.80 9.85
C ASN A 283 -4.43 -7.15 11.25
N ASN A 284 -5.28 -7.00 12.27
CA ASN A 284 -4.84 -7.03 13.66
C ASN A 284 -5.33 -8.27 14.42
N ILE A 285 -6.65 -8.40 14.59
CA ILE A 285 -7.22 -9.48 15.42
C ILE A 285 -7.04 -10.83 14.74
N GLN A 286 -7.09 -10.85 13.41
CA GLN A 286 -6.98 -12.06 12.61
C GLN A 286 -5.74 -12.11 11.73
N GLY A 287 -4.79 -11.18 11.93
CA GLY A 287 -3.64 -11.02 11.04
C GLY A 287 -2.83 -12.30 10.89
N GLU A 288 -2.67 -13.08 11.97
CA GLU A 288 -1.97 -14.37 11.94
C GLU A 288 -2.57 -15.35 10.92
N TYR A 289 -3.90 -15.44 10.84
CA TYR A 289 -4.57 -16.33 9.90
C TYR A 289 -4.44 -15.82 8.46
N TYR A 290 -4.79 -14.55 8.22
CA TYR A 290 -4.80 -13.99 6.87
C TYR A 290 -3.38 -13.85 6.29
N ASN A 291 -2.36 -13.63 7.12
CA ASN A 291 -0.96 -13.59 6.69
C ASN A 291 -0.44 -14.94 6.16
N GLY A 292 -1.16 -16.04 6.40
CA GLY A 292 -0.83 -17.36 5.84
C GLY A 292 -1.05 -17.46 4.33
N PHE A 293 -1.83 -16.55 3.73
CA PHE A 293 -2.14 -16.56 2.30
C PHE A 293 -2.29 -15.15 1.69
N LEU A 294 -2.07 -14.08 2.46
CA LEU A 294 -1.96 -12.70 2.01
C LEU A 294 -0.71 -12.06 2.59
N LEU A 295 -0.08 -11.15 1.86
CA LEU A 295 1.13 -10.49 2.32
C LEU A 295 0.81 -9.24 3.16
N GLY A 296 0.65 -9.44 4.46
CA GLY A 296 0.51 -8.35 5.43
C GLY A 296 -0.71 -7.47 5.17
N ASP A 297 -0.55 -6.18 5.42
CA ASP A 297 -1.63 -5.20 5.30
C ASP A 297 -1.99 -4.79 3.88
N LYS A 298 -1.11 -5.06 2.92
CA LYS A 298 -1.19 -4.41 1.61
C LYS A 298 -2.54 -4.62 0.93
N ASP A 299 -3.07 -5.83 1.02
CA ASP A 299 -4.25 -6.23 0.26
C ASP A 299 -5.52 -6.33 1.11
N LEU A 300 -5.40 -6.10 2.41
CA LEU A 300 -6.51 -6.23 3.36
C LEU A 300 -7.52 -5.07 3.26
N PHE A 301 -7.10 -3.90 2.78
CA PHE A 301 -8.03 -2.83 2.40
C PHE A 301 -8.92 -3.26 1.24
N ARG A 302 -8.32 -3.78 0.17
CA ARG A 302 -9.04 -4.24 -1.02
C ARG A 302 -10.06 -5.31 -0.67
N PHE A 303 -9.65 -6.31 0.11
CA PHE A 303 -10.56 -7.38 0.52
C PHE A 303 -11.65 -6.97 1.52
N ALA A 304 -11.43 -5.94 2.34
CA ALA A 304 -12.51 -5.36 3.15
C ALA A 304 -13.60 -4.73 2.27
N TRP A 305 -13.23 -4.05 1.18
CA TRP A 305 -14.18 -3.52 0.20
C TRP A 305 -14.92 -4.64 -0.54
N HIS A 306 -14.21 -5.69 -0.94
CA HIS A 306 -14.84 -6.87 -1.57
C HIS A 306 -15.80 -7.62 -0.64
N ALA A 307 -15.44 -7.82 0.63
CA ALA A 307 -16.29 -8.44 1.63
C ALA A 307 -17.60 -7.66 1.79
N LEU A 308 -17.51 -6.33 1.81
CA LEU A 308 -18.63 -5.40 1.94
C LEU A 308 -19.28 -5.01 0.61
N LYS A 309 -18.98 -5.72 -0.49
CA LYS A 309 -19.57 -5.52 -1.83
C LYS A 309 -19.58 -4.06 -2.29
N THR A 310 -18.49 -3.36 -2.00
CA THR A 310 -18.32 -1.94 -2.32
C THR A 310 -17.21 -1.78 -3.35
N GLU A 311 -17.51 -1.10 -4.45
CA GLU A 311 -16.51 -0.76 -5.48
C GLU A 311 -15.52 0.30 -4.97
N TYR A 312 -14.31 0.32 -5.53
CA TYR A 312 -13.26 1.29 -5.19
C TYR A 312 -12.57 1.81 -6.46
N GLY A 313 -12.03 3.01 -6.36
CA GLY A 313 -11.26 3.62 -7.44
C GLY A 313 -9.85 3.07 -7.54
N ARG A 314 -9.28 3.15 -8.74
CA ARG A 314 -7.88 2.77 -9.01
C ARG A 314 -7.34 3.58 -10.19
N PRO A 315 -6.03 3.78 -10.29
CA PRO A 315 -5.43 4.36 -11.49
C PRO A 315 -5.72 3.57 -12.75
N SER A 316 -5.86 4.28 -13.88
CA SER A 316 -5.99 3.64 -15.18
C SER A 316 -4.73 2.87 -15.56
N ARG A 317 -3.55 3.40 -15.18
CA ARG A 317 -2.24 2.80 -15.48
C ARG A 317 -1.74 1.92 -14.35
N TRP A 318 -1.19 0.78 -14.73
CA TRP A 318 -0.48 -0.12 -13.84
C TRP A 318 0.89 0.44 -13.42
N VAL A 319 1.46 -0.15 -12.37
CA VAL A 319 2.71 0.33 -11.74
C VAL A 319 3.88 0.29 -12.73
N THR A 320 4.77 1.29 -12.61
CA THR A 320 6.03 1.38 -13.35
C THR A 320 7.19 1.06 -12.41
N SER A 321 8.07 0.15 -12.82
CA SER A 321 9.29 -0.15 -12.08
C SER A 321 10.33 0.93 -12.39
N VAL A 322 10.91 1.54 -11.36
CA VAL A 322 11.95 2.58 -11.48
C VAL A 322 13.19 2.13 -10.71
N GLY A 323 14.36 2.34 -11.30
CA GLY A 323 15.54 1.64 -10.85
C GLY A 323 16.86 2.13 -11.43
N THR A 324 17.86 1.30 -11.17
CA THR A 324 19.21 1.43 -11.73
C THR A 324 19.40 0.51 -12.92
N ASN A 325 20.30 0.90 -13.83
CA ASN A 325 20.71 0.10 -14.96
C ASN A 325 22.23 -0.03 -15.03
N VAL A 326 22.70 -1.26 -15.10
CA VAL A 326 24.11 -1.56 -15.36
C VAL A 326 24.21 -2.25 -16.72
N PRO A 327 24.73 -1.60 -17.77
CA PRO A 327 24.95 -2.25 -19.05
C PRO A 327 26.09 -3.26 -18.95
N SER A 328 26.07 -4.27 -19.82
CA SER A 328 27.18 -5.21 -20.00
C SER A 328 28.43 -4.46 -20.47
N ASP A 329 29.59 -4.81 -19.91
CA ASP A 329 30.89 -4.34 -20.41
C ASP A 329 31.27 -5.13 -21.68
N PRO A 330 31.42 -4.46 -22.85
CA PRO A 330 31.79 -5.16 -24.08
C PRO A 330 33.18 -5.81 -24.02
N ASN A 331 34.03 -5.44 -23.05
CA ASN A 331 35.37 -5.99 -22.85
C ASN A 331 35.43 -7.11 -21.79
N ASP A 332 34.35 -7.36 -21.07
CA ASP A 332 34.26 -8.46 -20.09
C ASP A 332 33.12 -9.40 -20.47
N PRO A 333 33.42 -10.57 -21.07
CA PRO A 333 32.41 -11.55 -21.45
C PRO A 333 31.55 -12.09 -20.30
N LYS A 334 31.97 -11.88 -19.04
CA LYS A 334 31.20 -12.25 -17.85
C LYS A 334 30.30 -11.13 -17.34
N SER A 335 30.40 -9.94 -17.93
CA SER A 335 29.57 -8.79 -17.57
C SER A 335 28.21 -8.90 -18.23
N GLU A 336 27.18 -9.12 -17.43
CA GLU A 336 25.80 -9.16 -17.89
C GLU A 336 25.09 -7.83 -17.59
N HIS A 337 24.15 -7.46 -18.45
CA HIS A 337 23.26 -6.35 -18.20
C HIS A 337 22.41 -6.62 -16.95
N TYR A 338 22.40 -5.68 -16.01
CA TYR A 338 21.67 -5.81 -14.75
C TYR A 338 20.76 -4.60 -14.50
N TYR A 339 19.45 -4.84 -14.56
CA TYR A 339 18.43 -3.89 -14.11
C TYR A 339 18.00 -4.21 -12.67
N CYS A 340 17.89 -3.17 -11.83
CA CYS A 340 17.32 -3.29 -10.50
C CYS A 340 16.23 -2.24 -10.26
N GLY A 341 14.96 -2.64 -10.34
CA GLY A 341 13.84 -1.81 -9.94
C GLY A 341 13.72 -1.75 -8.42
N HIS A 342 13.95 -0.58 -7.83
CA HIS A 342 13.93 -0.39 -6.38
C HIS A 342 12.74 0.47 -5.90
N THR A 343 12.06 1.14 -6.83
CA THR A 343 10.95 2.06 -6.56
C THR A 343 9.77 1.75 -7.48
N PHE A 344 8.57 1.81 -6.92
CA PHE A 344 7.32 1.79 -7.67
C PHE A 344 6.91 3.21 -8.02
N ALA A 345 6.92 3.54 -9.31
CA ALA A 345 6.29 4.75 -9.81
C ALA A 345 4.81 4.46 -10.08
N GLN A 346 3.95 5.17 -9.36
CA GLN A 346 2.52 4.94 -9.31
C GLN A 346 1.77 6.18 -9.77
N HIS A 347 0.73 5.97 -10.59
CA HIS A 347 0.16 7.03 -11.44
C HIS A 347 -0.99 7.78 -10.79
N HIS A 348 -1.24 8.99 -11.25
CA HIS A 348 -2.45 9.74 -10.99
C HIS A 348 -3.67 8.88 -11.39
N PRO A 349 -4.78 8.92 -10.61
CA PRO A 349 -5.83 7.94 -10.78
C PRO A 349 -6.66 8.13 -12.07
N ASP A 350 -6.81 9.37 -12.54
CA ASP A 350 -7.51 9.65 -13.80
C ASP A 350 -6.75 9.15 -15.04
N THR A 351 -7.47 8.98 -16.15
CA THR A 351 -6.94 8.50 -17.44
C THR A 351 -5.76 9.32 -17.93
N ASN A 352 -4.74 8.67 -18.53
CA ASN A 352 -3.50 9.31 -18.95
C ASN A 352 -2.76 10.05 -17.81
N GLY A 353 -3.03 9.65 -16.57
CA GLY A 353 -2.39 10.21 -15.39
C GLY A 353 -0.86 10.13 -15.45
N SER A 354 -0.18 11.22 -15.09
CA SER A 354 1.26 11.22 -14.87
C SER A 354 1.64 10.37 -13.66
N ILE A 355 2.92 10.15 -13.43
CA ILE A 355 3.38 9.62 -12.14
C ILE A 355 2.92 10.58 -11.04
N ALA A 356 2.29 10.05 -10.00
CA ALA A 356 1.88 10.80 -8.81
C ALA A 356 2.81 10.51 -7.62
N PHE A 357 3.37 9.30 -7.56
CA PHE A 357 4.14 8.81 -6.42
C PHE A 357 5.34 7.98 -6.85
N TYR A 358 6.43 8.10 -6.11
CA TYR A 358 7.59 7.22 -6.13
C TYR A 358 7.70 6.52 -4.77
N HIS A 359 7.20 5.30 -4.69
CA HIS A 359 7.20 4.49 -3.48
C HIS A 359 8.44 3.59 -3.42
N GLY A 360 9.41 3.95 -2.57
CA GLY A 360 10.73 3.31 -2.45
C GLY A 360 10.75 2.02 -1.63
N GLY A 361 9.80 1.10 -1.85
CA GLY A 361 9.63 -0.10 -1.04
C GLY A 361 10.87 -0.99 -0.94
N LEU A 362 11.62 -1.16 -2.03
CA LEU A 362 12.85 -1.97 -2.08
C LEU A 362 14.13 -1.14 -1.92
N LEU A 363 14.06 0.18 -2.11
CA LEU A 363 15.19 1.10 -1.95
C LEU A 363 15.86 0.98 -0.57
N LYS A 364 15.08 0.83 0.50
CA LYS A 364 15.59 0.64 1.87
C LYS A 364 16.39 -0.65 2.08
N GLN A 365 16.38 -1.56 1.11
CA GLN A 365 17.07 -2.84 1.16
C GLN A 365 18.39 -2.83 0.37
N ILE A 366 18.63 -1.82 -0.47
CA ILE A 366 19.86 -1.67 -1.24
C ILE A 366 21.06 -1.57 -0.29
N ALA A 367 22.15 -2.28 -0.62
CA ALA A 367 23.40 -2.19 0.11
C ALA A 367 23.99 -0.75 0.06
N PRO A 368 24.47 -0.21 1.20
CA PRO A 368 25.12 1.10 1.23
C PRO A 368 26.24 1.27 0.20
N GLU A 369 27.02 0.22 -0.05
CA GLU A 369 28.11 0.18 -1.03
C GLU A 369 27.59 0.35 -2.46
N THR A 370 26.55 -0.40 -2.82
CA THR A 370 25.86 -0.28 -4.12
C THR A 370 25.30 1.12 -4.32
N LEU A 371 24.68 1.68 -3.28
CA LEU A 371 24.12 3.03 -3.31
C LEU A 371 25.22 4.09 -3.53
N LYS A 372 26.32 4.02 -2.76
CA LYS A 372 27.46 4.93 -2.92
C LYS A 372 28.08 4.86 -4.32
N TRP A 373 28.24 3.65 -4.86
CA TRP A 373 28.76 3.46 -6.20
C TRP A 373 27.88 4.11 -7.27
N HIS A 374 26.57 3.87 -7.22
CA HIS A 374 25.63 4.47 -8.17
C HIS A 374 25.64 6.01 -8.10
N ILE A 375 25.69 6.58 -6.89
CA ILE A 375 25.79 8.03 -6.71
C ILE A 375 27.09 8.58 -7.31
N ALA A 376 28.22 7.92 -7.04
CA ALA A 376 29.54 8.40 -7.42
C ALA A 376 29.85 8.22 -8.90
N GLU A 377 29.44 7.10 -9.51
CA GLU A 377 29.89 6.70 -10.85
C GLU A 377 28.76 6.64 -11.89
N ARG A 378 27.49 6.68 -11.45
CA ARG A 378 26.33 6.51 -12.34
C ARG A 378 25.32 7.68 -12.27
N GLY A 379 25.68 8.77 -11.61
CA GLY A 379 24.86 9.98 -11.52
C GLY A 379 23.69 9.90 -10.54
N GLY A 380 23.52 8.77 -9.83
CA GLY A 380 22.38 8.56 -8.93
C GLY A 380 21.77 7.18 -9.01
N ILE A 381 20.57 7.01 -8.47
CA ILE A 381 19.84 5.72 -8.48
C ILE A 381 18.51 5.74 -9.24
N TYR A 382 17.97 6.92 -9.52
CA TYR A 382 16.76 7.09 -10.33
C TYR A 382 17.21 7.32 -11.77
N GLN A 383 17.61 6.24 -12.45
CA GLN A 383 18.26 6.30 -13.77
C GLN A 383 17.31 5.87 -14.88
N THR A 384 16.52 4.83 -14.63
CA THR A 384 15.74 4.16 -15.67
C THR A 384 14.41 3.67 -15.13
N TYR A 385 13.51 3.35 -16.04
CA TYR A 385 12.25 2.70 -15.74
C TYR A 385 11.94 1.56 -16.72
N LYS A 386 11.13 0.61 -16.25
CA LYS A 386 10.44 -0.38 -17.07
C LYS A 386 8.93 -0.17 -16.89
N ARG A 387 8.23 0.08 -18.00
CA ARG A 387 6.78 0.23 -18.08
C ARG A 387 6.26 -0.63 -19.23
N ILE A 388 5.23 -1.43 -18.98
CA ILE A 388 4.62 -2.27 -20.01
C ILE A 388 3.90 -1.39 -21.05
N HIS A 389 3.78 -1.89 -22.29
CA HIS A 389 3.21 -1.10 -23.38
C HIS A 389 1.69 -0.88 -23.23
N ASN A 390 0.97 -1.87 -22.70
CA ASN A 390 -0.47 -1.86 -22.46
C ASN A 390 -0.77 -1.71 -20.96
N ASP A 391 -0.10 -0.77 -20.29
CA ASP A 391 -0.25 -0.50 -18.86
C ASP A 391 -1.66 -0.06 -18.44
N GLU A 392 -2.53 0.30 -19.38
CA GLU A 392 -3.94 0.59 -19.15
C GLU A 392 -4.90 -0.58 -19.38
N ASP A 393 -4.41 -1.71 -19.90
CA ASP A 393 -5.22 -2.92 -20.06
C ASP A 393 -5.16 -3.75 -18.76
N PRO A 394 -6.24 -3.80 -17.97
CA PRO A 394 -6.24 -4.50 -16.69
C PRO A 394 -6.20 -6.03 -16.85
N PHE A 395 -6.37 -6.56 -18.06
CA PHE A 395 -6.23 -7.98 -18.36
C PHE A 395 -4.84 -8.35 -18.87
N ALA A 396 -4.02 -7.35 -19.21
CA ALA A 396 -2.67 -7.54 -19.68
C ALA A 396 -1.89 -8.47 -18.75
N PHE A 397 -1.17 -9.41 -19.35
CA PHE A 397 -0.28 -10.30 -18.62
C PHE A 397 1.15 -9.80 -18.74
N THR A 398 1.93 -9.91 -17.68
CA THR A 398 3.34 -9.46 -17.68
C THR A 398 4.18 -10.43 -16.86
N ASN A 399 5.32 -10.83 -17.43
CA ASN A 399 6.34 -11.57 -16.70
C ASN A 399 7.08 -10.62 -15.76
N VAL A 400 6.60 -10.52 -14.52
CA VAL A 400 7.13 -9.66 -13.47
C VAL A 400 7.49 -10.50 -12.24
N GLY A 401 8.54 -10.10 -11.52
CA GLY A 401 8.85 -10.70 -10.23
C GLY A 401 9.82 -9.88 -9.42
N ILE A 402 10.13 -10.39 -8.22
CA ILE A 402 11.19 -9.89 -7.36
C ILE A 402 12.35 -10.87 -7.40
N LYS A 403 13.58 -10.38 -7.63
CA LYS A 403 14.82 -11.16 -7.66
C LYS A 403 15.82 -10.65 -6.62
N PHE A 404 16.75 -11.51 -6.21
CA PHE A 404 17.85 -11.12 -5.34
C PHE A 404 18.90 -10.27 -6.08
N ASP A 405 19.42 -9.26 -5.38
CA ASP A 405 20.60 -8.51 -5.79
C ASP A 405 21.79 -8.89 -4.92
N GLY A 406 22.68 -9.71 -5.50
CA GLY A 406 23.97 -10.07 -4.92
C GLY A 406 25.10 -9.08 -5.25
N GLY A 407 24.80 -8.00 -5.99
CA GLY A 407 25.78 -6.98 -6.39
C GLY A 407 26.89 -7.52 -7.28
N GLY A 408 26.61 -8.50 -8.14
CA GLY A 408 27.59 -9.13 -9.05
C GLY A 408 28.31 -8.12 -9.95
N TYR A 409 27.58 -7.07 -10.33
CA TYR A 409 28.04 -5.94 -11.15
C TYR A 409 28.92 -4.91 -10.42
N LEU A 410 29.03 -4.99 -9.09
CA LEU A 410 29.72 -3.97 -8.29
C LEU A 410 31.25 -4.11 -8.44
N PRO A 411 31.99 -3.06 -8.84
CA PRO A 411 33.44 -3.13 -8.96
C PRO A 411 34.11 -3.43 -7.62
N GLN A 412 35.23 -4.17 -7.64
CA GLN A 412 35.91 -4.63 -6.42
C GLN A 412 36.30 -3.49 -5.46
N ARG A 413 36.62 -2.29 -5.96
CA ARG A 413 36.96 -1.12 -5.14
C ARG A 413 35.79 -0.58 -4.29
N TRP A 414 34.55 -0.91 -4.68
CA TRP A 414 33.34 -0.51 -3.96
C TRP A 414 32.80 -1.63 -3.08
N ARG A 415 33.30 -2.86 -3.24
CA ARG A 415 32.89 -3.98 -2.39
C ARG A 415 33.43 -3.81 -0.97
N PRO A 416 32.75 -4.41 0.04
CA PRO A 416 33.26 -4.44 1.40
C PRO A 416 34.66 -5.05 1.48
N GLU A 417 35.38 -4.72 2.56
CA GLU A 417 36.69 -5.29 2.87
C GLU A 417 36.63 -6.83 2.93
N LYS A 418 37.77 -7.47 2.62
CA LYS A 418 37.88 -8.93 2.63
C LYS A 418 37.41 -9.52 3.96
N GLY A 419 36.41 -10.41 3.92
CA GLY A 419 35.79 -11.03 5.09
C GLY A 419 34.46 -10.41 5.52
N LYS A 420 33.97 -9.38 4.82
CA LYS A 420 32.61 -8.85 4.96
C LYS A 420 31.82 -9.11 3.67
N ASP A 421 30.59 -9.59 3.80
CA ASP A 421 29.71 -9.82 2.66
C ASP A 421 28.88 -8.58 2.33
N LEU A 422 28.57 -8.39 1.05
CA LEU A 422 27.63 -7.37 0.61
C LEU A 422 26.22 -7.79 1.06
N LYS A 423 25.50 -6.86 1.69
CA LYS A 423 24.10 -7.10 2.07
C LYS A 423 23.27 -7.38 0.81
N MET A 424 22.58 -8.51 0.77
CA MET A 424 21.65 -8.82 -0.32
C MET A 424 20.49 -7.84 -0.33
N GLY A 425 20.17 -7.32 -1.52
CA GLY A 425 18.98 -6.53 -1.79
C GLY A 425 17.95 -7.33 -2.59
N PHE A 426 16.84 -6.67 -2.90
CA PHE A 426 15.82 -7.20 -3.80
C PHE A 426 15.51 -6.18 -4.88
N CYS A 427 15.20 -6.67 -6.07
CA CYS A 427 14.86 -5.85 -7.23
C CYS A 427 13.59 -6.36 -7.87
N THR A 428 12.68 -5.45 -8.21
CA THR A 428 11.59 -5.74 -9.13
C THR A 428 12.12 -5.73 -10.56
N ASP A 429 11.77 -6.74 -11.35
CA ASP A 429 12.09 -6.80 -12.77
C ASP A 429 10.86 -7.14 -13.60
N TYR A 430 10.73 -6.48 -14.74
CA TYR A 430 9.77 -6.80 -15.79
C TYR A 430 10.61 -7.47 -16.87
N TYR A 431 10.66 -8.80 -16.84
CA TYR A 431 11.68 -9.58 -17.54
C TYR A 431 11.63 -9.38 -19.06
N ASP A 432 10.43 -9.15 -19.61
CA ASP A 432 10.20 -8.98 -21.04
C ASP A 432 10.20 -7.51 -21.49
N VAL A 433 10.48 -6.57 -20.58
CA VAL A 433 10.46 -5.13 -20.85
C VAL A 433 11.86 -4.56 -20.83
N GLN A 434 12.22 -3.80 -21.86
CA GLN A 434 13.50 -3.11 -21.91
C GLN A 434 13.49 -1.83 -21.05
N PRO A 435 14.58 -1.55 -20.31
CA PRO A 435 14.70 -0.32 -19.53
C PRO A 435 14.82 0.91 -20.44
N ARG A 436 14.19 2.02 -20.05
CA ARG A 436 14.28 3.34 -20.72
C ARG A 436 14.72 4.43 -19.75
N PRO A 437 15.36 5.53 -20.21
CA PRO A 437 15.81 6.62 -19.34
C PRO A 437 14.65 7.24 -18.54
N LEU A 438 14.79 7.38 -17.21
CA LEU A 438 13.72 7.94 -16.36
C LEU A 438 13.34 9.37 -16.76
N GLU A 439 14.28 10.10 -17.35
CA GLU A 439 14.11 11.47 -17.82
C GLU A 439 13.03 11.62 -18.90
N GLU A 440 12.63 10.52 -19.57
CA GLU A 440 11.46 10.52 -20.45
C GLU A 440 10.14 10.73 -19.69
N LEU A 441 10.08 10.35 -18.41
CA LEU A 441 8.89 10.46 -17.56
C LEU A 441 8.97 11.61 -16.56
N ASP A 442 10.12 11.77 -15.91
CA ASP A 442 10.35 12.80 -14.91
C ASP A 442 11.84 13.21 -14.89
N PRO A 443 12.23 14.24 -15.67
CA PRO A 443 13.62 14.66 -15.80
C PRO A 443 14.18 15.34 -14.55
N GLU A 444 13.33 15.78 -13.60
CA GLU A 444 13.78 16.49 -12.41
C GLU A 444 13.92 15.60 -11.18
N PHE A 445 13.29 14.41 -11.17
CA PHE A 445 13.15 13.61 -9.97
C PHE A 445 14.48 13.25 -9.31
N GLN A 446 15.45 12.75 -10.09
CA GLN A 446 16.78 12.39 -9.60
C GLN A 446 17.51 13.58 -8.96
N TYR A 447 17.39 14.76 -9.57
CA TYR A 447 17.96 16.00 -9.02
C TYR A 447 17.26 16.41 -7.72
N ALA A 448 15.92 16.41 -7.72
CA ALA A 448 15.11 16.72 -6.54
C ALA A 448 15.44 15.80 -5.36
N PHE A 449 15.48 14.48 -5.59
CA PHE A 449 15.80 13.49 -4.57
C PHE A 449 17.19 13.73 -3.96
N ARG A 450 18.17 14.14 -4.77
CA ARG A 450 19.52 14.48 -4.30
C ARG A 450 19.54 15.72 -3.41
N ILE A 451 18.93 16.83 -3.84
CA ILE A 451 18.97 18.09 -3.06
C ILE A 451 18.18 17.99 -1.75
N LEU A 452 17.19 17.11 -1.70
CA LEU A 452 16.41 16.80 -0.50
C LEU A 452 17.12 15.83 0.46
N ARG A 453 18.37 15.47 0.19
CA ARG A 453 19.16 14.48 0.96
C ARG A 453 18.45 13.12 1.04
N GLY A 454 17.90 12.68 -0.09
CA GLY A 454 17.24 11.37 -0.24
C GLY A 454 18.16 10.18 0.02
N TYR A 455 19.47 10.39 -0.01
CA TYR A 455 20.52 9.39 0.23
C TYR A 455 20.93 9.27 1.70
N TRP A 456 20.02 9.56 2.63
CA TRP A 456 20.25 9.55 4.07
C TRP A 456 20.86 8.23 4.59
N ILE A 457 20.59 7.09 3.94
CA ILE A 457 21.16 5.75 4.27
C ILE A 457 22.69 5.76 4.24
N VAL A 458 23.29 6.59 3.37
CA VAL A 458 24.74 6.67 3.15
C VAL A 458 25.35 8.00 3.58
N GLY A 459 24.59 8.83 4.29
CA GLY A 459 25.07 10.09 4.89
C GLY A 459 25.27 11.26 3.92
N PHE A 460 24.56 11.26 2.79
CA PHE A 460 24.62 12.32 1.76
C PHE A 460 23.47 13.33 1.85
#